data_AF-A0A2G6GAI7-F1
#
_entry.id   AF-A0A2G6GAI7-F1
#
_cell.length_a   1.000
_cell.length_b   1.000
_cell.length_c   1.000
_cell.angle_alpha   90.00
_cell.angle_beta   90.00
_cell.angle_gamma   90.00
#
_symmetry.space_group_name_H-M   'P 1'
#
loop_
_entity.id
_entity.type
_entity.pdbx_description
1 polymer ?
#
loop_
_entity_poly.entity_id
_entity_poly.type
_entity_poly.pdbx_seq_one_letter_code
_entity_poly.pdbx_strand_id
1 'polypeptide(L)'
;MKNLKNIIIATAVLTATTAGFVLAEPWTNPTTTAPGANADSPINTSASNQTKQGGLSLGSLLVNNNASVLGNLGIGTNPQVKLHVKGNAKAFVLEGNGHVYMEYHPKGYAVGRKAYVGFGTPSKNDFYINNEYSSGVDLTLAENGNIGIGTVTPSQKLDVKGHIEVDGGYISLIKPVTAGTWARGLLFRSTETGAYESGIGYYGTATNLQRMFLGFGGNPWTSTKGMYILPNGNIGIGTVTPSRKLDVNGEIMTRTGTLYLRNNTQYLHGDNNSALHYRSNHSSYSQMLFRDKEVYGRVYGADNGQHFGLLDADGNWSYRATKDNHTAFVINNSEKMRILANGNVGIGTTWNNSSKTKT
;
A
#
# COMPACT_ATOMS: atom_id res chain seq x y z
N MET A 1 81.08 -96.43 50.35
CA MET A 1 81.00 -95.22 49.50
C MET A 1 79.89 -95.21 48.44
N LYS A 2 79.13 -96.30 48.18
CA LYS A 2 78.03 -96.30 47.18
C LYS A 2 76.74 -95.55 47.60
N ASN A 3 76.48 -95.33 48.90
CA ASN A 3 75.21 -94.75 49.37
C ASN A 3 75.11 -93.22 49.34
N LEU A 4 76.22 -92.49 49.10
CA LEU A 4 76.20 -91.01 49.09
C LEU A 4 75.71 -90.44 47.75
N LYS A 5 75.94 -91.15 46.63
CA LYS A 5 75.48 -90.72 45.29
C LYS A 5 73.97 -90.76 45.13
N ASN A 6 73.31 -91.75 45.71
CA ASN A 6 71.85 -91.89 45.58
C ASN A 6 71.10 -90.84 46.41
N ILE A 7 71.66 -90.42 47.55
CA ILE A 7 71.08 -89.35 48.38
C ILE A 7 71.16 -88.02 47.64
N ILE A 8 72.30 -87.70 46.99
CA ILE A 8 72.44 -86.45 46.24
C ILE A 8 71.47 -86.38 45.05
N ILE A 9 71.26 -87.50 44.35
CA ILE A 9 70.31 -87.55 43.22
C ILE A 9 68.87 -87.41 43.72
N ALA A 10 68.51 -88.05 44.84
CA ALA A 10 67.16 -87.93 45.40
C ALA A 10 66.85 -86.51 45.88
N THR A 11 67.81 -85.83 46.52
CA THR A 11 67.64 -84.42 46.94
C THR A 11 67.53 -83.48 45.74
N ALA A 12 68.28 -83.73 44.66
CA ALA A 12 68.22 -82.93 43.44
C ALA A 12 66.89 -83.10 42.67
N VAL A 13 66.28 -84.29 42.74
CA VAL A 13 64.96 -84.53 42.11
C VAL A 13 63.84 -83.94 42.96
N LEU A 14 63.94 -83.99 44.29
CA LEU A 14 62.91 -83.44 45.18
C LEU A 14 62.83 -81.91 45.10
N THR A 15 63.97 -81.23 44.98
CA THR A 15 63.99 -79.77 44.75
C THR A 15 63.48 -79.35 43.38
N ALA A 16 63.54 -80.24 42.38
CA ALA A 16 62.99 -79.97 41.05
C ALA A 16 61.45 -80.05 40.99
N THR A 17 60.83 -80.89 41.84
CA THR A 17 59.39 -81.15 41.78
C THR A 17 58.52 -80.14 42.54
N THR A 18 59.02 -79.46 43.56
CA THR A 18 58.25 -78.47 44.35
C THR A 18 58.14 -77.11 43.68
N ALA A 19 58.88 -76.87 42.59
CA ALA A 19 58.87 -75.60 41.86
C ALA A 19 57.81 -75.51 40.75
N GLY A 20 56.99 -76.55 40.54
CA GLY A 20 56.22 -76.73 39.30
C GLY A 20 54.70 -76.54 39.35
N PHE A 21 54.10 -76.07 40.44
CA PHE A 21 52.66 -75.75 40.47
C PHE A 21 52.44 -74.25 40.26
N VAL A 22 52.11 -73.85 39.04
CA VAL A 22 51.61 -72.50 38.71
C VAL A 22 50.10 -72.57 38.58
N LEU A 23 49.41 -71.86 39.47
CA LEU A 23 47.97 -71.59 39.41
C LEU A 23 47.70 -70.60 38.27
N ALA A 24 46.69 -70.86 37.44
CA ALA A 24 46.26 -69.96 36.37
C ALA A 24 45.48 -68.77 36.98
N GLU A 25 46.07 -67.58 36.94
CA GLU A 25 45.45 -66.30 37.29
C GLU A 25 44.63 -65.74 36.10
N PRO A 26 43.52 -65.01 36.32
CA PRO A 26 42.76 -64.37 35.23
C PRO A 26 43.66 -63.42 34.41
N TRP A 27 43.45 -63.35 33.09
CA TRP A 27 44.29 -62.55 32.19
C TRP A 27 44.30 -61.08 32.62
N THR A 28 45.52 -60.60 32.88
CA THR A 28 45.83 -59.22 33.18
C THR A 28 46.45 -58.59 31.94
N ASN A 29 45.95 -57.41 31.56
CA ASN A 29 46.60 -56.62 30.52
C ASN A 29 48.10 -56.52 30.84
N PRO A 30 49.02 -56.70 29.86
CA PRO A 30 50.45 -56.64 30.12
C PRO A 30 50.80 -55.38 30.91
N THR A 31 51.26 -55.55 32.15
CA THR A 31 51.73 -54.46 33.02
C THR A 31 53.18 -54.07 32.69
N THR A 32 53.85 -54.85 31.85
CA THR A 32 55.20 -54.58 31.34
C THR A 32 55.12 -54.00 29.93
N THR A 33 55.78 -52.86 29.76
CA THR A 33 55.96 -52.23 28.46
C THR A 33 56.69 -53.19 27.51
N ALA A 34 56.25 -53.26 26.25
CA ALA A 34 56.93 -54.08 25.25
C ALA A 34 58.45 -53.75 25.25
N PRO A 35 59.35 -54.76 25.23
CA PRO A 35 60.78 -54.53 25.38
C PRO A 35 61.31 -53.48 24.40
N GLY A 36 61.88 -52.39 24.94
CA GLY A 36 62.63 -51.37 24.20
C GLY A 36 61.90 -50.05 23.92
N ALA A 37 60.61 -49.90 24.22
CA ALA A 37 59.88 -48.63 23.98
C ALA A 37 59.85 -48.15 22.50
N ASN A 38 60.03 -49.05 21.53
CA ASN A 38 60.39 -48.74 20.12
C ASN A 38 59.22 -48.43 19.16
N ALA A 39 57.98 -48.38 19.62
CA ALA A 39 56.83 -48.12 18.78
C ALA A 39 56.01 -47.00 19.39
N ASP A 40 55.88 -45.88 18.66
CA ASP A 40 55.01 -44.77 19.07
C ASP A 40 53.66 -45.36 19.46
N SER A 41 53.23 -45.05 20.67
CA SER A 41 52.03 -45.64 21.23
C SER A 41 50.91 -45.59 20.21
N PRO A 42 50.33 -46.74 19.84
CA PRO A 42 49.22 -46.77 18.91
C PRO A 42 48.07 -45.94 19.48
N ILE A 43 47.26 -45.37 18.59
CA ILE A 43 46.01 -44.75 19.01
C ILE A 43 45.14 -45.82 19.72
N ASN A 44 44.55 -45.45 20.84
CA ASN A 44 43.75 -46.30 21.73
C ASN A 44 42.54 -45.55 22.30
N THR A 45 41.74 -46.21 23.15
CA THR A 45 40.43 -45.73 23.63
C THR A 45 40.46 -45.07 25.00
N SER A 46 41.64 -44.69 25.49
CA SER A 46 41.73 -44.07 26.81
C SER A 46 40.97 -42.75 26.85
N ALA A 47 40.60 -42.31 28.07
CA ALA A 47 40.00 -41.00 28.27
C ALA A 47 40.95 -39.84 27.91
N SER A 48 42.23 -40.15 27.71
CA SER A 48 43.22 -39.18 27.27
C SER A 48 43.20 -39.05 25.76
N ASN A 49 43.09 -37.81 25.29
CA ASN A 49 43.21 -37.52 23.87
C ASN A 49 44.60 -37.89 23.35
N GLN A 50 44.63 -38.49 22.15
CA GLN A 50 45.85 -38.94 21.48
C GLN A 50 45.96 -38.33 20.08
N THR A 51 47.19 -37.99 19.68
CA THR A 51 47.49 -37.35 18.39
C THR A 51 48.77 -37.90 17.78
N LYS A 52 48.80 -38.10 16.46
CA LYS A 52 49.96 -38.61 15.70
C LYS A 52 50.21 -37.78 14.45
N GLN A 53 51.47 -37.52 14.12
CA GLN A 53 51.82 -36.70 12.95
C GLN A 53 51.94 -37.56 11.69
N GLY A 54 50.91 -37.51 10.83
CA GLY A 54 50.86 -38.23 9.55
C GLY A 54 49.44 -38.30 8.98
N GLY A 55 49.33 -38.78 7.73
CA GLY A 55 48.05 -38.99 7.05
C GLY A 55 47.47 -40.39 7.30
N LEU A 56 46.15 -40.49 7.41
CA LEU A 56 45.44 -41.76 7.54
C LEU A 56 44.57 -41.97 6.30
N SER A 57 44.83 -43.03 5.54
CA SER A 57 43.99 -43.42 4.40
C SER A 57 43.14 -44.62 4.81
N LEU A 58 41.83 -44.51 4.61
CA LEU A 58 40.84 -45.51 5.00
C LEU A 58 39.90 -45.73 3.83
N GLY A 59 39.45 -46.96 3.63
CA GLY A 59 38.35 -47.24 2.70
C GLY A 59 37.02 -46.60 3.15
N SER A 60 36.80 -46.45 4.47
CA SER A 60 35.58 -45.87 5.05
C SER A 60 35.77 -45.32 6.47
N LEU A 61 34.92 -44.38 6.92
CA LEU A 61 34.95 -43.77 8.26
C LEU A 61 33.54 -43.58 8.84
N LEU A 62 33.35 -43.93 10.13
CA LEU A 62 32.12 -43.72 10.91
C LEU A 62 32.44 -42.95 12.20
N VAL A 63 31.64 -41.95 12.56
CA VAL A 63 31.82 -41.13 13.78
C VAL A 63 30.48 -40.98 14.49
N ASN A 64 30.42 -41.31 15.78
CA ASN A 64 29.18 -41.29 16.58
C ASN A 64 28.94 -39.98 17.33
N ASN A 65 30.00 -39.21 17.57
CA ASN A 65 29.93 -37.90 18.19
C ASN A 65 30.37 -36.83 17.17
N ASN A 66 31.05 -35.78 17.62
CA ASN A 66 31.46 -34.69 16.73
C ASN A 66 32.72 -35.06 15.93
N ALA A 67 32.70 -34.73 14.64
CA ALA A 67 33.88 -34.71 13.80
C ALA A 67 34.28 -33.25 13.52
N SER A 68 35.49 -32.87 13.93
CA SER A 68 36.05 -31.55 13.61
C SER A 68 37.16 -31.70 12.57
N VAL A 69 37.03 -30.96 11.47
CA VAL A 69 38.07 -30.83 10.45
C VAL A 69 38.54 -29.39 10.44
N LEU A 70 39.76 -29.16 10.93
CA LEU A 70 40.37 -27.82 10.98
C LEU A 70 40.90 -27.40 9.60
N GLY A 71 41.33 -28.39 8.82
CA GLY A 71 41.74 -28.24 7.43
C GLY A 71 40.54 -28.18 6.48
N ASN A 72 40.73 -28.65 5.27
CA ASN A 72 39.68 -28.70 4.26
C ASN A 72 39.05 -30.08 4.23
N LEU A 73 37.72 -30.16 4.20
CA LEU A 73 36.98 -31.40 4.02
C LEU A 73 36.67 -31.62 2.55
N GLY A 74 37.19 -32.73 1.99
CA GLY A 74 36.99 -33.14 0.61
C GLY A 74 36.09 -34.35 0.49
N ILE A 75 34.96 -34.20 -0.19
CA ILE A 75 34.09 -35.33 -0.51
C ILE A 75 34.17 -35.60 -2.01
N GLY A 76 34.90 -36.67 -2.39
CA GLY A 76 35.14 -37.07 -3.77
C GLY A 76 36.24 -36.27 -4.50
N THR A 77 37.09 -35.55 -3.78
CA THR A 77 38.18 -34.73 -4.32
C THR A 77 39.27 -34.47 -3.30
N ASN A 78 40.41 -33.97 -3.77
CA ASN A 78 41.33 -33.23 -2.92
C ASN A 78 40.78 -31.79 -2.72
N PRO A 79 40.50 -31.34 -1.48
CA PRO A 79 39.73 -30.13 -1.24
C PRO A 79 40.55 -28.85 -1.28
N GLN A 80 39.99 -27.79 -1.85
CA GLN A 80 40.67 -26.50 -2.04
C GLN A 80 40.09 -25.39 -1.16
N VAL A 81 38.85 -25.54 -0.70
CA VAL A 81 38.16 -24.68 0.28
C VAL A 81 37.70 -25.52 1.47
N LYS A 82 37.23 -24.85 2.53
CA LYS A 82 36.88 -25.50 3.81
C LYS A 82 35.94 -26.69 3.66
N LEU A 83 34.88 -26.56 2.88
CA LEU A 83 34.02 -27.68 2.48
C LEU A 83 34.00 -27.77 0.95
N HIS A 84 34.68 -28.78 0.37
CA HIS A 84 34.77 -29.00 -1.09
C HIS A 84 34.18 -30.37 -1.46
N VAL A 85 33.01 -30.34 -2.09
CA VAL A 85 32.27 -31.54 -2.51
C VAL A 85 32.32 -31.65 -4.05
N LYS A 86 32.89 -32.74 -4.60
CA LYS A 86 33.07 -32.96 -6.07
C LYS A 86 32.48 -34.29 -6.54
N GLY A 87 31.82 -34.29 -7.71
CA GLY A 87 31.11 -35.43 -8.32
C GLY A 87 29.64 -35.09 -8.62
N ASN A 88 28.93 -35.94 -9.37
CA ASN A 88 27.55 -35.64 -9.84
C ASN A 88 26.47 -35.89 -8.75
N ALA A 89 25.34 -35.18 -8.84
CA ALA A 89 24.14 -35.27 -7.96
C ALA A 89 24.35 -34.93 -6.45
N LYS A 90 25.00 -33.80 -6.13
CA LYS A 90 25.28 -33.35 -4.74
C LYS A 90 24.15 -32.50 -4.15
N ALA A 91 23.23 -33.10 -3.40
CA ALA A 91 22.23 -32.35 -2.62
C ALA A 91 22.78 -31.99 -1.23
N PHE A 92 22.64 -30.73 -0.81
CA PHE A 92 22.82 -30.34 0.61
C PHE A 92 21.45 -30.43 1.28
N VAL A 93 21.12 -31.64 1.74
CA VAL A 93 19.85 -31.92 2.39
C VAL A 93 19.99 -31.51 3.85
N LEU A 94 19.31 -30.43 4.18
CA LEU A 94 19.04 -30.06 5.55
C LEU A 94 17.70 -30.70 5.88
N GLU A 95 17.76 -31.77 6.66
CA GLU A 95 16.59 -32.51 7.10
C GLU A 95 16.51 -32.46 8.61
N GLY A 96 15.31 -32.28 9.11
CA GLY A 96 15.04 -32.27 10.52
C GLY A 96 13.58 -31.99 10.75
N ASN A 97 13.10 -32.34 11.93
CA ASN A 97 11.73 -32.04 12.35
C ASN A 97 11.62 -30.56 12.81
N GLY A 98 12.47 -29.69 12.26
CA GLY A 98 12.80 -28.36 12.75
C GLY A 98 13.52 -27.54 11.68
N HIS A 99 13.97 -26.34 12.03
CA HIS A 99 14.58 -25.35 11.13
C HIS A 99 15.52 -25.95 10.08
N VAL A 100 15.35 -25.49 8.84
CA VAL A 100 16.13 -25.91 7.69
C VAL A 100 16.61 -24.65 6.97
N TYR A 101 17.78 -24.13 7.34
CA TYR A 101 18.32 -22.92 6.73
C TYR A 101 19.83 -22.96 6.55
N MET A 102 20.31 -22.13 5.63
CA MET A 102 21.72 -21.80 5.47
C MET A 102 22.02 -20.46 6.10
N GLU A 103 23.19 -20.35 6.74
CA GLU A 103 23.62 -19.15 7.45
C GLU A 103 24.81 -18.47 6.77
N TYR A 104 24.76 -17.14 6.66
CA TYR A 104 25.82 -16.34 6.06
C TYR A 104 26.47 -15.42 7.11
N HIS A 105 27.76 -15.55 7.44
CA HIS A 105 28.45 -14.76 8.49
C HIS A 105 29.66 -13.98 7.93
N PRO A 106 29.47 -12.99 7.04
CA PRO A 106 30.55 -12.31 6.33
C PRO A 106 31.50 -11.48 7.21
N LYS A 107 31.22 -11.34 8.52
CA LYS A 107 32.12 -10.69 9.50
C LYS A 107 32.67 -11.67 10.54
N GLY A 108 32.48 -12.97 10.32
CA GLY A 108 32.89 -14.05 11.22
C GLY A 108 31.71 -14.65 11.99
N TYR A 109 31.80 -15.95 12.31
CA TYR A 109 30.70 -16.71 12.96
C TYR A 109 30.31 -16.11 14.31
N ALA A 110 31.32 -15.76 15.11
CA ALA A 110 31.14 -15.03 16.37
C ALA A 110 30.44 -13.66 16.17
N VAL A 111 30.54 -13.05 14.98
CA VAL A 111 29.87 -11.79 14.60
C VAL A 111 28.47 -12.03 14.01
N GLY A 112 28.07 -13.30 13.95
CA GLY A 112 26.71 -13.72 13.63
C GLY A 112 26.33 -13.58 12.15
N ARG A 113 25.11 -14.00 11.87
CA ARG A 113 24.52 -14.18 10.53
C ARG A 113 24.12 -12.82 9.92
N LYS A 114 24.17 -12.71 8.59
CA LYS A 114 23.92 -11.53 7.71
C LYS A 114 23.06 -11.86 6.49
N ALA A 115 22.61 -13.08 6.41
CA ALA A 115 21.57 -13.52 5.51
C ALA A 115 21.21 -14.93 5.96
N TYR A 116 19.99 -15.34 5.68
CA TYR A 116 19.66 -16.75 5.71
C TYR A 116 18.62 -17.07 4.67
N VAL A 117 18.70 -18.30 4.19
CA VAL A 117 17.79 -18.80 3.17
C VAL A 117 17.33 -20.17 3.61
N GLY A 118 16.02 -20.33 3.70
CA GLY A 118 15.43 -21.61 4.05
C GLY A 118 14.09 -21.51 4.77
N PHE A 119 13.64 -22.66 5.26
CA PHE A 119 12.40 -22.79 6.00
C PHE A 119 12.70 -22.62 7.48
N GLY A 120 12.00 -21.67 8.09
CA GLY A 120 12.09 -21.52 9.53
C GLY A 120 11.49 -22.74 10.24
N THR A 121 10.52 -23.43 9.66
CA THR A 121 9.81 -24.46 10.41
C THR A 121 9.30 -25.55 9.48
N PRO A 122 9.11 -26.77 10.01
CA PRO A 122 8.65 -27.91 9.23
C PRO A 122 7.15 -27.89 8.93
N SER A 123 6.37 -27.00 9.56
CA SER A 123 4.91 -26.91 9.39
C SER A 123 4.47 -25.76 8.46
N LYS A 124 5.43 -25.00 7.95
CA LYS A 124 5.25 -23.83 7.08
C LYS A 124 5.80 -24.13 5.69
N ASN A 125 5.00 -23.82 4.68
CA ASN A 125 5.42 -23.84 3.28
C ASN A 125 6.13 -22.53 2.87
N ASP A 126 6.26 -21.60 3.82
CA ASP A 126 6.85 -20.28 3.62
C ASP A 126 8.37 -20.42 3.56
N PHE A 127 8.90 -20.17 2.37
CA PHE A 127 10.33 -20.16 2.12
C PHE A 127 10.88 -18.75 2.33
N TYR A 128 11.91 -18.60 3.17
CA TYR A 128 12.53 -17.32 3.42
C TYR A 128 13.76 -17.12 2.54
N ILE A 129 13.80 -15.97 1.86
CA ILE A 129 15.01 -15.39 1.28
C ILE A 129 15.26 -14.12 2.07
N ASN A 130 16.17 -14.23 3.02
CA ASN A 130 16.50 -13.14 3.90
C ASN A 130 17.86 -12.60 3.51
N ASN A 131 17.82 -11.53 2.72
CA ASN A 131 19.00 -10.76 2.44
C ASN A 131 19.13 -9.70 3.52
N GLU A 132 19.97 -9.95 4.51
CA GLU A 132 20.22 -8.94 5.54
C GLU A 132 21.22 -7.86 4.98
N TYR A 133 21.40 -7.73 3.63
CA TYR A 133 22.33 -6.82 2.90
C TYR A 133 21.85 -6.29 1.49
N SER A 134 22.61 -5.43 0.77
CA SER A 134 22.06 -4.23 0.06
C SER A 134 21.97 -4.09 -1.50
N SER A 135 21.66 -5.08 -2.39
CA SER A 135 21.43 -4.73 -3.86
C SER A 135 20.41 -5.43 -4.79
N GLY A 136 19.78 -6.56 -4.47
CA GLY A 136 18.66 -7.11 -5.26
C GLY A 136 17.79 -7.91 -4.34
N VAL A 137 16.67 -7.33 -3.95
CA VAL A 137 16.12 -7.68 -2.66
C VAL A 137 14.62 -7.76 -2.73
N ASP A 138 14.15 -8.95 -2.41
CA ASP A 138 12.76 -9.18 -2.04
C ASP A 138 12.37 -8.16 -0.98
N LEU A 139 13.30 -7.95 -0.05
CA LEU A 139 13.24 -6.98 1.02
C LEU A 139 14.63 -6.44 1.34
N THR A 140 15.01 -5.29 0.79
CA THR A 140 16.23 -4.63 1.24
C THR A 140 15.92 -3.85 2.48
N LEU A 141 16.65 -4.15 3.53
CA LEU A 141 16.85 -3.22 4.61
C LEU A 141 18.11 -2.43 4.28
N ALA A 142 17.93 -1.24 3.72
CA ALA A 142 19.05 -0.34 3.52
C ALA A 142 19.57 0.16 4.87
N GLU A 143 20.84 0.55 4.93
CA GLU A 143 21.49 1.02 6.17
C GLU A 143 20.80 2.25 6.79
N ASN A 144 20.02 2.99 5.99
CA ASN A 144 19.23 4.15 6.39
C ASN A 144 17.80 3.81 6.89
N GLY A 145 17.46 2.52 7.05
CA GLY A 145 16.19 2.05 7.60
C GLY A 145 15.01 2.19 6.66
N ASN A 146 15.29 2.24 5.37
CA ASN A 146 14.27 2.23 4.34
C ASN A 146 14.13 0.80 3.82
N ILE A 147 12.88 0.41 3.59
CA ILE A 147 12.56 -0.88 3.00
C ILE A 147 12.46 -0.68 1.50
N GLY A 148 13.36 -1.33 0.77
CA GLY A 148 13.24 -1.43 -0.66
C GLY A 148 12.66 -2.79 -1.02
N ILE A 149 11.48 -2.80 -1.62
CA ILE A 149 10.95 -4.00 -2.26
C ILE A 149 11.28 -3.84 -3.74
N GLY A 150 12.26 -4.60 -4.22
CA GLY A 150 12.80 -4.44 -5.58
C GLY A 150 13.72 -3.23 -5.78
N THR A 151 14.17 -2.57 -4.71
CA THR A 151 15.20 -1.51 -4.75
C THR A 151 16.08 -1.62 -3.52
N VAL A 152 17.26 -1.00 -3.56
CA VAL A 152 18.31 -1.13 -2.52
C VAL A 152 18.94 0.15 -2.05
N THR A 153 18.62 1.20 -2.78
CA THR A 153 18.78 2.57 -2.38
C THR A 153 17.39 3.18 -2.26
N PRO A 154 16.48 2.60 -1.44
CA PRO A 154 15.14 3.14 -1.28
C PRO A 154 15.21 4.61 -0.87
N SER A 155 14.60 5.46 -1.70
CA SER A 155 14.57 6.93 -1.54
C SER A 155 13.48 7.39 -0.58
N GLN A 156 12.52 6.51 -0.33
CA GLN A 156 11.40 6.68 0.59
C GLN A 156 11.43 5.60 1.66
N LYS A 157 10.63 5.79 2.71
CA LYS A 157 10.56 4.85 3.84
C LYS A 157 10.17 3.44 3.41
N LEU A 158 9.23 3.35 2.49
CA LEU A 158 8.93 2.16 1.71
C LEU A 158 9.03 2.58 0.26
N ASP A 159 10.00 2.00 -0.45
CA ASP A 159 10.20 2.24 -1.87
C ASP A 159 9.93 0.90 -2.56
N VAL A 160 8.75 0.81 -3.16
CA VAL A 160 8.34 -0.35 -3.95
C VAL A 160 8.61 -0.01 -5.39
N LYS A 161 9.59 -0.69 -5.98
CA LYS A 161 9.82 -0.62 -7.42
C LYS A 161 8.86 -1.58 -8.12
N GLY A 162 7.57 -1.21 -8.18
CA GLY A 162 6.51 -2.04 -8.74
C GLY A 162 5.10 -1.64 -8.32
N HIS A 163 4.15 -2.53 -8.55
CA HIS A 163 2.76 -2.33 -8.15
C HIS A 163 2.56 -2.74 -6.68
N ILE A 164 1.61 -2.07 -6.03
CA ILE A 164 1.10 -2.46 -4.72
C ILE A 164 -0.37 -2.81 -4.92
N GLU A 165 -0.70 -4.08 -4.76
CA GLU A 165 -2.08 -4.56 -4.73
C GLU A 165 -2.52 -4.72 -3.27
N VAL A 166 -3.72 -4.24 -2.96
CA VAL A 166 -4.33 -4.36 -1.63
C VAL A 166 -5.63 -5.12 -1.80
N ASP A 167 -5.59 -6.43 -1.58
CA ASP A 167 -6.77 -7.29 -1.60
C ASP A 167 -7.50 -7.20 -0.25
N GLY A 168 -8.65 -6.51 -0.25
CA GLY A 168 -9.40 -6.15 0.94
C GLY A 168 -8.79 -4.99 1.75
N GLY A 169 -9.65 -4.16 2.37
CA GLY A 169 -9.23 -3.06 3.25
C GLY A 169 -8.95 -1.73 2.53
N TYR A 170 -8.09 -0.88 3.12
CA TYR A 170 -7.75 0.44 2.58
C TYR A 170 -6.33 0.88 2.98
N ILE A 171 -5.72 1.72 2.15
CA ILE A 171 -4.48 2.42 2.48
C ILE A 171 -4.85 3.65 3.33
N SER A 172 -4.44 3.68 4.60
CA SER A 172 -4.70 4.80 5.50
C SER A 172 -3.59 5.85 5.43
N LEU A 173 -3.96 7.08 5.09
CA LEU A 173 -3.03 8.22 5.06
C LEU A 173 -3.29 9.09 6.29
N ILE A 174 -2.49 8.91 7.33
CA ILE A 174 -2.70 9.55 8.65
C ILE A 174 -1.85 10.83 8.77
N LYS A 175 -2.38 11.82 9.49
CA LYS A 175 -1.77 13.13 9.71
C LYS A 175 -0.41 13.09 10.45
N PRO A 176 0.64 13.79 9.99
CA PRO A 176 1.72 14.23 10.87
C PRO A 176 1.24 15.42 11.73
N VAL A 177 1.81 15.58 12.92
CA VAL A 177 1.39 16.54 13.97
C VAL A 177 1.85 17.98 13.67
N THR A 178 2.75 18.18 12.69
CA THR A 178 3.39 19.48 12.47
C THR A 178 2.57 20.42 11.57
N ALA A 179 2.58 21.71 11.91
CA ALA A 179 1.75 22.74 11.27
C ALA A 179 2.31 23.24 9.92
N GLY A 180 1.40 23.45 8.96
CA GLY A 180 1.53 24.48 7.92
C GLY A 180 2.17 24.06 6.59
N THR A 181 1.43 23.33 5.74
CA THR A 181 1.42 23.40 4.23
C THR A 181 1.30 22.04 3.51
N TRP A 182 1.46 20.91 4.19
CA TRP A 182 1.59 19.63 3.49
C TRP A 182 0.26 18.97 3.15
N ALA A 183 0.21 18.39 1.95
CA ALA A 183 -0.91 17.58 1.58
C ALA A 183 -0.79 16.13 2.05
N ARG A 184 -1.92 15.59 2.47
CA ARG A 184 -2.09 14.17 2.79
C ARG A 184 -2.84 13.55 1.64
N GLY A 185 -2.20 12.67 0.88
CA GLY A 185 -2.81 12.25 -0.37
C GLY A 185 -1.93 11.39 -1.25
N LEU A 186 -2.52 11.01 -2.38
CA LEU A 186 -1.83 10.33 -3.46
C LEU A 186 -1.29 11.39 -4.44
N LEU A 187 -0.01 11.25 -4.78
CA LEU A 187 0.69 12.08 -5.74
C LEU A 187 1.05 11.23 -6.95
N PHE A 188 0.72 11.75 -8.13
CA PHE A 188 1.17 11.19 -9.40
C PHE A 188 2.30 12.07 -9.92
N ARG A 189 3.45 11.44 -10.15
CA ARG A 189 4.69 12.11 -10.52
C ARG A 189 5.35 11.37 -11.67
N SER A 190 5.91 12.13 -12.59
CA SER A 190 6.71 11.60 -13.68
C SER A 190 8.06 11.13 -13.13
N THR A 191 8.43 9.88 -13.40
CA THR A 191 9.78 9.37 -13.10
C THR A 191 10.82 9.92 -14.06
N GLU A 192 10.43 10.42 -15.23
CA GLU A 192 11.32 11.01 -16.25
C GLU A 192 11.70 12.45 -15.91
N THR A 193 10.73 13.25 -15.45
CA THR A 193 10.95 14.69 -15.18
C THR A 193 10.99 15.04 -13.68
N GLY A 194 10.55 14.13 -12.81
CA GLY A 194 10.39 14.39 -11.37
C GLY A 194 9.22 15.32 -11.03
N ALA A 195 8.47 15.81 -12.01
CA ALA A 195 7.41 16.79 -11.82
C ALA A 195 6.12 16.17 -11.27
N TYR A 196 5.35 16.97 -10.52
CA TYR A 196 3.98 16.62 -10.11
C TYR A 196 3.02 16.79 -11.28
N GLU A 197 2.28 15.74 -11.61
CA GLU A 197 1.30 15.75 -12.70
C GLU A 197 -0.12 15.92 -12.18
N SER A 198 -0.45 15.25 -11.06
CA SER A 198 -1.76 15.32 -10.43
C SER A 198 -1.73 14.80 -8.99
N GLY A 199 -2.86 14.96 -8.28
CA GLY A 199 -3.02 14.35 -6.97
C GLY A 199 -4.42 14.47 -6.39
N ILE A 200 -4.64 13.71 -5.31
CA ILE A 200 -5.86 13.70 -4.50
C ILE A 200 -5.47 13.77 -3.04
N GLY A 201 -6.10 14.63 -2.23
CA GLY A 201 -5.78 14.71 -0.81
C GLY A 201 -6.38 15.89 -0.06
N TYR A 202 -5.80 16.22 1.09
CA TYR A 202 -6.22 17.34 1.94
C TYR A 202 -5.12 18.38 2.09
N TYR A 203 -5.48 19.66 2.14
CA TYR A 203 -4.61 20.80 2.43
C TYR A 203 -5.02 21.44 3.76
N GLY A 204 -4.05 21.80 4.60
CA GLY A 204 -4.26 22.41 5.92
C GLY A 204 -3.20 22.00 6.94
N THR A 205 -3.52 22.16 8.22
CA THR A 205 -2.68 21.77 9.37
C THR A 205 -3.26 20.54 10.10
N ALA A 206 -2.62 20.12 11.18
CA ALA A 206 -3.13 19.04 12.04
C ALA A 206 -4.45 19.38 12.73
N THR A 207 -4.69 20.66 13.03
CA THR A 207 -5.85 21.16 13.77
C THR A 207 -6.81 21.98 12.91
N ASN A 208 -6.40 22.35 11.69
CA ASN A 208 -7.21 23.15 10.78
C ASN A 208 -7.10 22.58 9.35
N LEU A 209 -8.05 21.72 8.98
CA LEU A 209 -8.20 21.31 7.59
C LEU A 209 -8.82 22.47 6.80
N GLN A 210 -8.21 22.81 5.67
CA GLN A 210 -8.67 23.94 4.85
C GLN A 210 -9.45 23.49 3.63
N ARG A 211 -9.07 22.36 3.00
CA ARG A 211 -9.78 21.79 1.83
C ARG A 211 -9.35 20.36 1.53
N MET A 212 -10.23 19.58 0.92
CA MET A 212 -9.88 18.43 0.09
C MET A 212 -9.67 18.91 -1.37
N PHE A 213 -8.80 18.26 -2.14
CA PHE A 213 -8.55 18.61 -3.54
C PHE A 213 -8.47 17.36 -4.42
N LEU A 214 -8.82 17.55 -5.68
CA LEU A 214 -8.57 16.67 -6.82
C LEU A 214 -8.09 17.56 -7.96
N GLY A 215 -6.84 17.41 -8.42
CA GLY A 215 -6.26 18.37 -9.35
C GLY A 215 -5.22 17.78 -10.31
N PHE A 216 -5.10 18.41 -11.47
CA PHE A 216 -4.16 18.09 -12.54
C PHE A 216 -3.31 19.33 -12.89
N GLY A 217 -2.13 19.12 -13.49
CA GLY A 217 -1.34 20.17 -14.12
C GLY A 217 -0.40 20.93 -13.19
N GLY A 218 0.25 20.24 -12.26
CA GLY A 218 1.31 20.79 -11.41
C GLY A 218 1.19 20.37 -9.94
N ASN A 219 1.93 21.05 -9.06
CA ASN A 219 1.83 20.83 -7.62
C ASN A 219 0.38 21.11 -7.16
N PRO A 220 -0.36 20.13 -6.61
CA PRO A 220 -1.77 20.34 -6.31
C PRO A 220 -2.00 21.33 -5.15
N TRP A 221 -0.95 21.77 -4.46
CA TRP A 221 -1.05 22.68 -3.31
C TRP A 221 -1.30 24.12 -3.76
N THR A 222 -0.75 24.45 -4.93
CA THR A 222 -0.80 25.78 -5.54
C THR A 222 -1.55 25.79 -6.86
N SER A 223 -1.83 24.62 -7.46
CA SER A 223 -2.69 24.52 -8.64
C SER A 223 -4.04 25.14 -8.32
N THR A 224 -4.55 25.96 -9.25
CA THR A 224 -5.92 26.49 -9.27
C THR A 224 -6.83 25.72 -10.22
N LYS A 225 -6.30 24.70 -10.92
CA LYS A 225 -6.97 24.02 -12.03
C LYS A 225 -7.79 22.79 -11.60
N GLY A 226 -8.00 22.60 -10.29
CA GLY A 226 -8.65 21.42 -9.73
C GLY A 226 -10.08 21.67 -9.20
N MET A 227 -10.63 20.62 -8.59
CA MET A 227 -11.79 20.65 -7.72
C MET A 227 -11.34 20.71 -6.26
N TYR A 228 -11.95 21.59 -5.48
CA TYR A 228 -11.65 21.81 -4.06
C TYR A 228 -12.93 21.68 -3.25
N ILE A 229 -12.88 20.96 -2.14
CA ILE A 229 -14.02 20.79 -1.23
C ILE A 229 -13.60 21.35 0.13
N LEU A 230 -14.23 22.44 0.55
CA LEU A 230 -13.98 23.09 1.83
C LEU A 230 -14.64 22.31 2.99
N PRO A 231 -14.15 22.47 4.24
CA PRO A 231 -14.77 21.87 5.43
C PRO A 231 -16.25 22.23 5.64
N ASN A 232 -16.69 23.38 5.13
CA ASN A 232 -18.09 23.80 5.16
C ASN A 232 -18.96 23.14 4.05
N GLY A 233 -18.37 22.24 3.27
CA GLY A 233 -19.01 21.49 2.18
C GLY A 233 -19.14 22.27 0.87
N ASN A 234 -18.55 23.47 0.75
CA ASN A 234 -18.55 24.18 -0.53
C ASN A 234 -17.53 23.56 -1.49
N ILE A 235 -17.94 23.41 -2.74
CA ILE A 235 -17.13 22.87 -3.84
C ILE A 235 -16.73 24.02 -4.75
N GLY A 236 -15.42 24.24 -4.91
CA GLY A 236 -14.86 25.13 -5.91
C GLY A 236 -14.29 24.34 -7.08
N ILE A 237 -14.61 24.71 -8.32
CA ILE A 237 -13.93 24.21 -9.52
C ILE A 237 -13.19 25.39 -10.14
N GLY A 238 -11.87 25.33 -10.23
CA GLY A 238 -11.08 26.46 -10.71
C GLY A 238 -10.86 27.58 -9.67
N THR A 239 -11.36 27.41 -8.44
CA THR A 239 -11.27 28.40 -7.35
C THR A 239 -11.15 27.72 -5.99
N VAL A 240 -10.30 28.26 -5.11
CA VAL A 240 -10.07 27.73 -3.75
C VAL A 240 -10.88 28.46 -2.67
N THR A 241 -11.64 29.49 -3.05
CA THR A 241 -12.49 30.29 -2.16
C THR A 241 -13.94 30.33 -2.67
N PRO A 242 -14.63 29.18 -2.77
CA PRO A 242 -16.01 29.13 -3.24
C PRO A 242 -16.96 29.93 -2.33
N SER A 243 -17.73 30.84 -2.93
CA SER A 243 -18.70 31.72 -2.26
C SER A 243 -20.08 31.06 -2.08
N ARG A 244 -20.31 29.90 -2.71
CA ARG A 244 -21.55 29.12 -2.72
C ARG A 244 -21.23 27.61 -2.63
N LYS A 245 -22.27 26.78 -2.51
CA LYS A 245 -22.12 25.30 -2.39
C LYS A 245 -21.42 24.67 -3.58
N LEU A 246 -21.63 25.20 -4.78
CA LEU A 246 -20.84 24.91 -5.97
C LEU A 246 -20.49 26.26 -6.60
N ASP A 247 -19.20 26.54 -6.75
CA ASP A 247 -18.67 27.75 -7.35
C ASP A 247 -17.68 27.34 -8.44
N VAL A 248 -17.97 27.69 -9.69
CA VAL A 248 -17.17 27.31 -10.86
C VAL A 248 -16.56 28.58 -11.44
N ASN A 249 -15.24 28.67 -11.39
CA ASN A 249 -14.48 29.70 -12.09
C ASN A 249 -14.35 29.32 -13.57
N GLY A 250 -15.43 29.51 -14.32
CA GLY A 250 -15.52 29.17 -15.74
C GLY A 250 -16.94 28.79 -16.17
N GLU A 251 -17.06 28.29 -17.40
CA GLU A 251 -18.34 27.88 -17.98
C GLU A 251 -18.73 26.46 -17.54
N ILE A 252 -20.04 26.23 -17.33
CA ILE A 252 -20.60 24.90 -17.09
C ILE A 252 -21.33 24.44 -18.35
N MET A 253 -20.86 23.36 -18.97
CA MET A 253 -21.49 22.73 -20.14
C MET A 253 -22.10 21.38 -19.77
N THR A 254 -23.38 21.15 -20.08
CA THR A 254 -24.02 19.83 -20.00
C THR A 254 -24.14 19.22 -21.40
N ARG A 255 -23.62 18.00 -21.61
CA ARG A 255 -23.51 17.39 -22.97
C ARG A 255 -24.71 16.53 -23.37
N THR A 256 -25.39 15.92 -22.40
CA THR A 256 -26.39 14.86 -22.66
C THR A 256 -27.78 15.18 -22.11
N GLY A 257 -28.00 16.32 -21.45
CA GLY A 257 -29.34 16.65 -20.95
C GLY A 257 -29.39 17.77 -19.92
N THR A 258 -30.63 18.17 -19.67
CA THR A 258 -31.16 19.22 -18.79
C THR A 258 -30.37 19.48 -17.50
N LEU A 259 -30.20 20.75 -17.13
CA LEU A 259 -29.79 21.16 -15.79
C LEU A 259 -31.00 21.12 -14.86
N TYR A 260 -31.02 20.18 -13.91
CA TYR A 260 -32.08 20.08 -12.92
C TYR A 260 -31.84 21.06 -11.76
N LEU A 261 -32.56 22.18 -11.78
CA LEU A 261 -32.60 23.14 -10.68
C LEU A 261 -33.85 22.85 -9.83
N ARG A 262 -33.64 22.36 -8.60
CA ARG A 262 -34.72 22.08 -7.65
C ARG A 262 -35.07 23.34 -6.85
N ASN A 263 -36.22 23.30 -6.18
CA ASN A 263 -36.86 24.37 -5.38
C ASN A 263 -37.79 25.30 -6.18
N ASN A 264 -38.72 25.93 -5.45
CA ASN A 264 -39.83 26.72 -5.99
C ASN A 264 -39.39 28.03 -6.66
N THR A 265 -38.19 28.53 -6.36
CA THR A 265 -37.64 29.76 -6.93
C THR A 265 -36.21 29.51 -7.36
N GLN A 266 -35.94 29.77 -8.63
CA GLN A 266 -34.59 29.72 -9.20
C GLN A 266 -34.13 31.16 -9.43
N TYR A 267 -33.06 31.55 -8.73
CA TYR A 267 -32.46 32.86 -8.90
C TYR A 267 -31.36 32.79 -9.96
N LEU A 268 -31.68 33.24 -11.17
CA LEU A 268 -30.64 33.63 -12.11
C LEU A 268 -30.30 35.10 -11.87
N HIS A 269 -29.22 35.33 -11.16
CA HIS A 269 -28.66 36.66 -10.94
C HIS A 269 -27.33 36.74 -11.68
N GLY A 270 -26.95 37.93 -12.07
CA GLY A 270 -25.59 38.16 -12.51
C GLY A 270 -25.13 39.55 -12.09
N ASP A 271 -23.83 39.77 -12.15
CA ASP A 271 -23.18 41.03 -11.85
C ASP A 271 -22.99 41.84 -13.15
N ASN A 272 -23.05 43.17 -13.06
CA ASN A 272 -22.87 44.08 -14.20
C ASN A 272 -23.83 43.79 -15.38
N ASN A 273 -23.30 43.70 -16.60
CA ASN A 273 -24.02 43.49 -17.85
C ASN A 273 -24.42 42.00 -18.05
N SER A 274 -24.92 41.36 -17.00
CA SER A 274 -25.32 39.96 -17.03
C SER A 274 -26.64 39.78 -17.76
N ALA A 275 -26.65 38.87 -18.75
CA ALA A 275 -27.81 38.52 -19.53
C ALA A 275 -28.01 37.00 -19.57
N LEU A 276 -29.27 36.58 -19.55
CA LEU A 276 -29.66 35.19 -19.74
C LEU A 276 -29.61 34.86 -21.24
N HIS A 277 -28.54 34.17 -21.67
CA HIS A 277 -28.35 33.76 -23.06
C HIS A 277 -28.88 32.33 -23.29
N TYR A 278 -29.87 32.17 -24.17
CA TYR A 278 -30.31 30.87 -24.68
C TYR A 278 -29.79 30.68 -26.12
N ARG A 279 -28.79 29.82 -26.31
CA ARG A 279 -28.20 29.51 -27.62
C ARG A 279 -28.44 28.04 -27.97
N SER A 280 -29.34 27.76 -28.92
CA SER A 280 -29.53 26.42 -29.47
C SER A 280 -28.51 26.14 -30.57
N ASN A 281 -27.96 24.92 -30.61
CA ASN A 281 -27.14 24.43 -31.72
C ASN A 281 -27.99 23.67 -32.77
N HIS A 282 -29.30 23.90 -32.79
CA HIS A 282 -30.21 23.26 -33.73
C HIS A 282 -30.59 24.23 -34.85
N SER A 283 -30.49 23.77 -36.10
CA SER A 283 -30.71 24.59 -37.30
C SER A 283 -32.16 25.08 -37.47
N SER A 284 -33.12 24.48 -36.74
CA SER A 284 -34.55 24.71 -36.99
C SER A 284 -35.35 25.22 -35.80
N TYR A 285 -34.85 25.15 -34.55
CA TYR A 285 -35.59 25.68 -33.39
C TYR A 285 -34.72 25.95 -32.16
N SER A 286 -35.10 26.98 -31.41
CA SER A 286 -34.67 27.27 -30.04
C SER A 286 -35.94 27.51 -29.22
N GLN A 287 -36.10 26.87 -28.06
CA GLN A 287 -37.32 27.03 -27.27
C GLN A 287 -37.02 27.19 -25.79
N MET A 288 -37.65 28.19 -25.16
CA MET A 288 -37.87 28.23 -23.72
C MET A 288 -39.25 27.67 -23.47
N LEU A 289 -39.29 26.52 -22.81
CA LEU A 289 -40.49 25.73 -22.71
C LEU A 289 -41.00 25.76 -21.27
N PHE A 290 -42.08 26.50 -21.05
CA PHE A 290 -42.81 26.49 -19.79
C PHE A 290 -43.89 25.39 -19.89
N ARG A 291 -43.53 24.19 -19.45
CA ARG A 291 -44.43 23.03 -19.37
C ARG A 291 -44.68 22.67 -17.91
N ASP A 292 -45.95 22.50 -17.57
CA ASP A 292 -46.33 21.58 -16.50
C ASP A 292 -46.80 20.27 -17.13
N LYS A 293 -47.54 19.45 -16.39
CA LYS A 293 -48.01 18.14 -16.84
C LYS A 293 -49.02 18.23 -18.01
N GLU A 294 -49.72 19.36 -18.23
CA GLU A 294 -50.91 19.45 -19.10
C GLU A 294 -51.15 20.87 -19.72
N VAL A 295 -50.41 21.28 -20.79
CA VAL A 295 -50.66 22.45 -21.71
C VAL A 295 -49.88 23.78 -21.48
N TYR A 296 -49.63 24.52 -22.57
CA TYR A 296 -48.68 25.65 -22.76
C TYR A 296 -49.25 27.05 -22.39
N GLY A 297 -48.43 27.88 -21.74
CA GLY A 297 -48.66 29.31 -21.46
C GLY A 297 -47.41 29.94 -20.83
N ARG A 298 -47.25 31.27 -20.86
CA ARG A 298 -46.03 31.94 -20.33
C ARG A 298 -46.31 33.07 -19.34
N VAL A 299 -45.40 33.21 -18.38
CA VAL A 299 -45.24 34.39 -17.52
C VAL A 299 -44.58 35.50 -18.34
N TYR A 300 -45.26 36.64 -18.47
CA TYR A 300 -45.00 37.62 -19.53
C TYR A 300 -45.09 39.05 -19.00
N GLY A 301 -43.94 39.65 -18.71
CA GLY A 301 -43.80 41.10 -18.63
C GLY A 301 -43.75 41.72 -20.03
N ALA A 302 -44.44 42.84 -20.27
CA ALA A 302 -44.45 43.61 -21.51
C ALA A 302 -44.43 45.13 -21.25
N ASP A 303 -44.25 45.92 -22.31
CA ASP A 303 -44.32 47.39 -22.32
C ASP A 303 -43.49 48.10 -21.24
N ASN A 304 -42.20 47.81 -21.06
CA ASN A 304 -41.32 48.49 -20.08
C ASN A 304 -41.75 48.35 -18.61
N GLY A 305 -42.22 47.16 -18.24
CA GLY A 305 -42.82 46.92 -16.92
C GLY A 305 -44.14 47.65 -16.75
N GLN A 306 -44.64 48.27 -17.83
CA GLN A 306 -45.98 48.81 -17.85
C GLN A 306 -46.99 47.70 -17.97
N HIS A 307 -46.66 46.53 -18.50
CA HIS A 307 -47.54 45.39 -18.36
C HIS A 307 -46.84 44.15 -17.83
N PHE A 308 -47.57 43.39 -17.03
CA PHE A 308 -47.10 42.12 -16.51
C PHE A 308 -48.28 41.19 -16.38
N GLY A 309 -48.15 40.00 -16.94
CA GLY A 309 -49.25 39.06 -16.91
C GLY A 309 -48.99 37.80 -17.69
N LEU A 310 -50.07 37.21 -18.17
CA LEU A 310 -50.07 35.87 -18.72
C LEU A 310 -50.61 35.92 -20.13
N LEU A 311 -49.88 35.25 -20.99
CA LEU A 311 -50.28 34.98 -22.34
C LEU A 311 -50.63 33.49 -22.40
N ASP A 312 -51.81 33.18 -22.95
CA ASP A 312 -52.22 31.80 -23.19
C ASP A 312 -51.44 31.18 -24.39
N ALA A 313 -51.79 29.94 -24.73
CA ALA A 313 -51.15 29.20 -25.82
C ALA A 313 -51.36 29.82 -27.21
N ASP A 314 -52.41 30.64 -27.40
CA ASP A 314 -52.78 31.23 -28.70
C ASP A 314 -52.39 32.72 -28.85
N GLY A 315 -51.76 33.30 -27.82
CA GLY A 315 -51.12 34.60 -27.88
C GLY A 315 -52.02 35.75 -27.44
N ASN A 316 -53.18 35.43 -26.86
CA ASN A 316 -54.02 36.42 -26.24
C ASN A 316 -53.59 36.64 -24.80
N TRP A 317 -53.70 37.90 -24.37
CA TRP A 317 -53.65 38.17 -22.94
C TRP A 317 -54.83 37.45 -22.33
N SER A 318 -54.55 36.56 -21.39
CA SER A 318 -55.56 36.12 -20.44
C SER A 318 -55.64 37.12 -19.29
N TYR A 319 -54.51 37.75 -18.98
CA TYR A 319 -54.36 38.65 -17.86
C TYR A 319 -53.25 39.67 -18.12
N ARG A 320 -53.51 40.95 -17.83
CA ARG A 320 -52.60 42.06 -18.12
C ARG A 320 -52.70 43.13 -17.04
N ALA A 321 -51.69 43.23 -16.17
CA ALA A 321 -51.51 44.42 -15.33
C ALA A 321 -50.98 45.57 -16.20
N THR A 322 -51.34 46.82 -15.89
CA THR A 322 -51.00 48.05 -16.61
C THR A 322 -50.47 49.10 -15.63
N LYS A 323 -49.15 49.13 -15.39
CA LYS A 323 -48.31 50.10 -14.68
C LYS A 323 -48.99 50.91 -13.59
N ASP A 324 -49.43 50.21 -12.54
CA ASP A 324 -50.07 50.83 -11.38
C ASP A 324 -51.29 51.71 -11.73
N ASN A 325 -51.77 51.63 -12.98
CA ASN A 325 -52.85 52.41 -13.56
C ASN A 325 -54.11 51.56 -13.65
N HIS A 326 -54.01 50.34 -14.15
CA HIS A 326 -55.12 49.39 -14.09
C HIS A 326 -54.66 47.94 -14.25
N THR A 327 -55.52 46.98 -13.95
CA THR A 327 -55.32 45.56 -14.26
C THR A 327 -56.53 45.05 -15.02
N ALA A 328 -56.29 44.30 -16.09
CA ALA A 328 -57.30 43.85 -17.04
C ALA A 328 -57.32 42.34 -17.21
N PHE A 329 -58.54 41.80 -17.25
CA PHE A 329 -58.82 40.43 -17.66
C PHE A 329 -59.29 40.44 -19.11
N VAL A 330 -58.64 39.59 -19.89
CA VAL A 330 -58.73 39.65 -21.33
C VAL A 330 -59.00 38.22 -21.79
N ILE A 331 -59.92 38.06 -22.73
CA ILE A 331 -60.19 36.77 -23.38
C ILE A 331 -60.22 37.07 -24.86
N ASN A 332 -59.42 36.34 -25.64
CA ASN A 332 -59.28 36.56 -27.08
C ASN A 332 -59.01 38.05 -27.40
N ASN A 333 -58.11 38.67 -26.61
CA ASN A 333 -57.74 40.08 -26.70
C ASN A 333 -58.85 41.11 -26.47
N SER A 334 -60.01 40.68 -26.03
CA SER A 334 -61.07 41.58 -25.61
C SER A 334 -61.06 41.69 -24.09
N GLU A 335 -60.85 42.91 -23.59
CA GLU A 335 -60.98 43.19 -22.16
C GLU A 335 -62.42 42.92 -21.74
N LYS A 336 -62.56 41.97 -20.81
CA LYS A 336 -63.85 41.60 -20.24
C LYS A 336 -64.08 42.29 -18.91
N MET A 337 -63.01 42.75 -18.27
CA MET A 337 -63.03 43.39 -16.97
C MET A 337 -61.75 44.19 -16.72
N ARG A 338 -61.87 45.31 -15.99
CA ARG A 338 -60.75 46.15 -15.58
C ARG A 338 -60.95 46.69 -14.18
N ILE A 339 -59.84 46.89 -13.48
CA ILE A 339 -59.76 47.59 -12.20
C ILE A 339 -58.76 48.73 -12.35
N LEU A 340 -59.16 49.96 -12.01
CA LEU A 340 -58.29 51.13 -12.07
C LEU A 340 -57.50 51.32 -10.77
N ALA A 341 -56.46 52.13 -10.82
CA ALA A 341 -55.61 52.51 -9.69
C ALA A 341 -56.40 53.12 -8.52
N ASN A 342 -57.51 53.80 -8.83
CA ASN A 342 -58.40 54.41 -7.84
C ASN A 342 -59.41 53.44 -7.21
N GLY A 343 -59.40 52.16 -7.63
CA GLY A 343 -60.22 51.09 -7.07
C GLY A 343 -61.53 50.81 -7.81
N ASN A 344 -61.86 51.56 -8.86
CA ASN A 344 -63.11 51.34 -9.59
C ASN A 344 -63.01 50.14 -10.55
N VAL A 345 -64.08 49.34 -10.59
CA VAL A 345 -64.16 48.08 -11.37
C VAL A 345 -65.24 48.16 -12.44
N GLY A 346 -64.88 47.77 -13.67
CA GLY A 346 -65.82 47.61 -14.79
C GLY A 346 -65.86 46.17 -15.31
N ILE A 347 -67.05 45.66 -15.65
CA ILE A 347 -67.27 44.30 -16.19
C ILE A 347 -68.20 44.37 -17.41
N GLY A 348 -67.79 43.74 -18.52
CA GLY A 348 -68.67 43.45 -19.67
C GLY A 348 -69.00 44.61 -20.61
N THR A 349 -68.55 45.84 -20.35
CA THR A 349 -68.81 47.03 -21.18
C THR A 349 -67.61 47.97 -21.20
N THR A 350 -67.35 48.66 -22.32
CA THR A 350 -66.40 49.78 -22.37
C THR A 350 -66.83 50.85 -21.36
N TRP A 351 -66.00 51.11 -20.33
CA TRP A 351 -66.33 51.99 -19.20
C TRP A 351 -66.64 53.43 -19.63
N ASN A 352 -67.84 53.91 -19.30
CA ASN A 352 -68.20 55.33 -19.31
C ASN A 352 -68.22 55.85 -17.85
N ASN A 353 -67.67 57.05 -17.67
CA ASN A 353 -67.14 57.57 -16.41
C ASN A 353 -68.14 58.03 -15.34
N SER A 354 -69.41 57.62 -15.32
CA SER A 354 -70.36 58.24 -14.38
C SER A 354 -70.35 57.54 -13.01
N SER A 355 -69.77 58.20 -12.00
CA SER A 355 -69.60 57.74 -10.61
C SER A 355 -70.87 57.15 -9.97
N LYS A 356 -70.72 56.14 -9.09
CA LYS A 356 -71.67 55.95 -7.99
C LYS A 356 -71.08 56.65 -6.75
N THR A 357 -71.56 57.85 -6.43
CA THR A 357 -71.42 58.41 -5.09
C THR A 357 -72.01 57.43 -4.07
N LYS A 358 -71.34 57.28 -2.92
CA LYS A 358 -72.00 56.80 -1.70
C LYS A 358 -73.26 57.64 -1.46
N THR A 359 -74.36 56.98 -1.14
CA THR A 359 -75.09 57.36 0.06
C THR A 359 -74.56 56.52 1.20
#